data_AF-A0A0U9H8U0-F1
#
_entry.id   AF-A0A0U9H8U0-F1
#
_cell.length_a   1.000
_cell.length_b   1.000
_cell.length_c   1.000
_cell.angle_alpha   90.00
_cell.angle_beta   90.00
_cell.angle_gamma   90.00
#
_symmetry.space_group_name_H-M   'P 1'
#
loop_
_entity.id
_entity.type
_entity.pdbx_description
1 polymer ?
#
loop_
_entity_poly.entity_id
_entity_poly.type
_entity_poly.pdbx_seq_one_letter_code
_entity_poly.pdbx_strand_id
1 'polypeptide(L)' 'MFKHIKELQYNAKPTQPDPVYAKKLQEILGGQFGEITVMMQYLFQGWNCRADQKYKDMILDIGTEEIAHVEMISTMRPTV' A
#
# COMPACT_ATOMS: atom_id res chain seq x y z
N MET A 1 16.97 1.87 -1.00
CA MET A 1 17.05 1.04 0.21
C MET A 1 15.86 1.42 1.08
N PHE A 2 15.14 0.45 1.64
CA PHE A 2 13.98 0.70 2.50
C PHE A 2 14.35 0.58 3.98
N LYS A 3 13.60 1.27 4.83
CA LYS A 3 13.56 1.08 6.28
C LYS A 3 12.11 0.92 6.69
N HIS A 4 11.85 0.05 7.67
CA HIS A 4 10.51 -0.15 8.20
C HIS A 4 10.40 0.50 9.58
N ILE A 5 9.30 1.20 9.79
CA ILE A 5 8.89 1.83 11.06
C ILE A 5 7.60 1.11 11.47
N LYS A 6 7.49 0.69 12.74
CA LYS A 6 6.39 -0.19 13.18
C LYS A 6 5.04 0.53 13.25
N GLU A 7 5.09 1.84 13.40
CA GLU A 7 3.94 2.72 13.43
C GLU A 7 3.29 2.77 12.04
N LEU A 8 2.00 2.45 11.99
CA LEU A 8 1.21 2.62 10.78
C LEU A 8 1.16 4.09 10.37
N GLN A 9 1.15 4.36 9.05
CA GLN A 9 1.02 5.72 8.52
C GLN A 9 -0.27 6.40 9.02
N TYR A 10 -1.36 5.65 9.18
CA TYR A 10 -2.58 6.12 9.79
C TYR A 10 -3.30 5.00 10.57
N ASN A 11 -4.29 5.38 11.38
CA ASN A 11 -5.08 4.44 12.15
C ASN A 11 -5.80 3.45 11.22
N ALA A 12 -5.53 2.16 11.42
CA ALA A 12 -6.08 1.05 10.64
C ALA A 12 -6.70 -0.02 11.57
N LYS A 13 -7.29 0.39 12.68
CA LYS A 13 -7.91 -0.52 13.67
C LYS A 13 -9.44 -0.48 13.56
N PRO A 14 -10.11 -1.62 13.30
CA PRO A 14 -11.57 -1.68 13.31
C PRO A 14 -12.12 -1.62 14.74
N THR A 15 -13.36 -1.16 14.88
CA THR A 15 -14.07 -1.13 16.18
C THR A 15 -14.48 -2.52 16.64
N GLN A 16 -14.79 -3.43 15.71
CA GLN A 16 -15.17 -4.83 15.95
C GLN A 16 -14.77 -5.71 14.76
N PRO A 17 -14.58 -7.03 14.94
CA PRO A 17 -14.33 -7.95 13.83
C PRO A 17 -15.54 -8.05 12.88
N ASP A 18 -15.29 -8.00 11.57
CA ASP A 18 -16.30 -8.25 10.53
C ASP A 18 -15.67 -9.05 9.37
N PRO A 19 -15.95 -10.37 9.28
CA PRO A 19 -15.36 -11.23 8.24
C PRO A 19 -15.89 -10.93 6.84
N VAL A 20 -17.10 -10.37 6.70
CA VAL A 20 -17.67 -10.00 5.40
C VAL A 20 -16.96 -8.76 4.87
N TYR A 21 -16.72 -7.77 5.74
CA TYR A 21 -15.95 -6.60 5.38
C TYR A 21 -14.48 -6.94 5.11
N ALA A 22 -13.86 -7.79 5.94
CA ALA A 22 -12.49 -8.27 5.72
C ALA A 22 -12.32 -9.00 4.37
N LYS A 23 -13.36 -9.72 3.91
CA LYS A 23 -13.38 -10.33 2.57
C LYS A 23 -13.41 -9.25 1.47
N LYS A 24 -14.18 -8.17 1.63
CA LYS A 24 -14.22 -7.05 0.68
C LYS A 24 -12.88 -6.31 0.60
N LEU A 25 -12.20 -6.15 1.73
CA LEU A 25 -10.86 -5.54 1.79
C LEU A 25 -9.81 -6.31 0.98
N GLN A 26 -10.04 -7.59 0.64
CA GLN A 26 -9.14 -8.34 -0.25
C GLN A 26 -9.04 -7.71 -1.64
N GLU A 27 -10.13 -7.15 -2.16
CA GLU A 27 -10.12 -6.51 -3.48
C GLU A 27 -9.27 -5.23 -3.45
N ILE A 28 -9.38 -4.44 -2.38
CA ILE A 28 -8.59 -3.22 -2.23
C ILE A 28 -7.11 -3.55 -1.95
N LEU A 29 -6.82 -4.69 -1.31
CA LEU A 29 -5.44 -5.11 -1.07
C LEU A 29 -4.77 -5.69 -2.32
N GLY A 30 -5.36 -6.75 -2.87
CA GLY A 30 -4.74 -7.61 -3.88
C GLY A 30 -5.58 -7.81 -5.14
N GLY A 31 -6.67 -7.06 -5.29
CA GLY A 31 -7.46 -7.04 -6.51
C GLY A 31 -6.73 -6.36 -7.66
N GLN A 32 -7.38 -6.35 -8.83
CA GLN A 32 -6.79 -5.82 -10.06
C GLN A 32 -6.35 -4.35 -9.92
N PHE A 33 -7.07 -3.57 -9.11
CA PHE A 33 -6.81 -2.16 -8.84
C PHE A 33 -6.47 -1.92 -7.36
N GLY A 34 -6.00 -2.95 -6.66
CA GLY A 34 -5.64 -2.84 -5.24
C GLY A 34 -4.25 -2.23 -5.00
N GLU A 35 -3.96 -1.94 -3.73
CA GLU A 35 -2.74 -1.23 -3.32
C GLU A 35 -1.46 -1.98 -3.70
N ILE A 36 -1.45 -3.33 -3.69
CA ILE A 36 -0.28 -4.10 -4.14
C ILE A 36 0.02 -3.81 -5.63
N THR A 37 -1.02 -3.69 -6.45
CA THR A 37 -0.87 -3.39 -7.87
C THR A 37 -0.31 -1.98 -8.06
N VAL A 38 -0.87 -0.99 -7.37
CA VAL A 38 -0.45 0.42 -7.44
C VAL A 38 0.99 0.60 -6.94
N MET A 39 1.30 0.04 -5.76
CA MET A 39 2.64 -0.01 -5.18
C MET A 39 3.67 -0.57 -6.17
N MET A 40 3.42 -1.76 -6.72
CA MET A 40 4.34 -2.37 -7.67
C MET A 40 4.48 -1.53 -8.94
N GLN A 41 3.39 -1.01 -9.49
CA GLN A 41 3.42 -0.17 -10.68
C GLN A 41 4.32 1.05 -10.47
N TYR A 42 4.14 1.81 -9.39
CA TYR A 42 4.94 3.00 -9.14
C TYR A 42 6.40 2.67 -8.85
N LEU A 43 6.69 1.65 -8.03
CA LEU A 43 8.08 1.26 -7.77
C LEU A 43 8.82 0.85 -9.05
N PHE A 44 8.20 0.02 -9.89
CA PHE A 44 8.81 -0.38 -11.16
C PHE A 44 8.93 0.78 -12.16
N GLN A 45 7.96 1.69 -12.20
CA GLN A 45 8.05 2.89 -13.02
C GLN A 45 9.17 3.82 -12.53
N GLY A 46 9.29 4.05 -11.22
CA GLY A 46 10.31 4.89 -10.62
C GLY A 46 11.73 4.34 -10.83
N TRP A 47 11.93 3.03 -10.67
CA TRP A 47 13.22 2.39 -10.96
C TRP A 47 13.58 2.42 -12.45
N ASN A 48 12.59 2.28 -13.34
CA ASN A 48 12.79 2.32 -14.79
C ASN A 48 12.70 3.73 -15.38
N CYS A 49 12.40 4.77 -14.60
CA CYS A 49 12.21 6.12 -15.08
C CYS A 49 13.48 6.64 -15.80
N ARG A 50 13.28 7.28 -16.94
CA ARG A 50 14.32 7.95 -17.76
C ARG A 50 14.00 9.43 -18.00
N ALA A 51 12.93 9.93 -17.40
CA ALA A 51 12.52 11.33 -17.46
C ALA A 51 13.33 12.18 -16.46
N ASP A 52 12.93 13.45 -16.31
CA ASP A 52 13.49 14.36 -15.31
C ASP A 52 13.45 13.73 -13.90
N GLN A 53 14.51 13.99 -13.13
CA GLN A 53 14.68 13.52 -11.76
C GLN A 53 13.47 13.85 -10.87
N LYS A 54 12.83 15.01 -11.07
CA LYS A 54 11.62 15.40 -10.33
C LYS A 54 10.50 14.36 -10.41
N TYR A 55 10.29 13.78 -11.59
CA TYR A 55 9.23 12.78 -11.77
C TYR A 55 9.62 11.43 -11.19
N LYS A 56 10.90 11.07 -11.30
CA LYS A 56 11.42 9.85 -10.67
C LYS A 56 11.24 9.89 -9.17
N ASP A 57 11.57 11.01 -8.53
CA ASP A 57 11.44 11.18 -7.08
C ASP A 57 9.98 11.10 -6.66
N MET A 58 9.09 11.86 -7.32
CA MET A 58 7.65 11.82 -7.04
C MET A 58 7.06 10.41 -7.16
N ILE A 59 7.42 9.65 -8.20
CA ILE A 59 6.91 8.29 -8.39
C ILE A 59 7.42 7.34 -7.30
N LEU A 60 8.69 7.47 -6.89
CA LEU A 60 9.25 6.65 -5.83
C LEU A 60 8.71 7.02 -4.45
N ASP A 61 8.41 8.29 -4.22
CA ASP A 61 7.76 8.77 -3.00
C ASP A 61 6.37 8.15 -2.86
N ILE A 62 5.55 8.26 -3.92
CA ILE A 62 4.20 7.67 -3.94
C ILE A 62 4.29 6.14 -3.82
N GLY A 63 5.14 5.48 -4.61
CA GLY A 63 5.30 4.02 -4.52
C GLY A 63 5.76 3.52 -3.15
N THR A 64 6.47 4.35 -2.37
CA THR A 64 6.85 4.05 -0.99
C THR A 64 5.68 4.24 -0.03
N GLU A 65 4.85 5.26 -0.24
CA GLU A 65 3.59 5.46 0.51
C GLU A 65 2.63 4.27 0.33
N GLU A 66 2.50 3.74 -0.88
CA GLU A 66 1.61 2.59 -1.12
C GLU A 66 2.03 1.31 -0.36
N ILE A 67 3.31 1.19 0.04
CA ILE A 67 3.75 0.10 0.93
C ILE A 67 3.04 0.21 2.29
N ALA A 68 2.87 1.43 2.80
CA ALA A 68 2.16 1.67 4.05
C ALA A 68 0.64 1.47 3.91
N HIS A 69 0.05 1.79 2.75
CA HIS A 69 -1.35 1.45 2.48
C HIS A 69 -1.59 -0.07 2.47
N VAL A 70 -0.69 -0.85 1.85
CA VAL A 70 -0.72 -2.33 1.90
C VAL A 70 -0.65 -2.84 3.35
N GLU A 71 0.22 -2.26 4.18
CA GLU A 71 0.34 -2.61 5.60
C GLU A 71 -0.93 -2.28 6.40
N MET A 72 -1.50 -1.08 6.20
CA MET A 72 -2.72 -0.64 6.86
C MET A 72 -3.92 -1.52 6.50
N ILE A 73 -4.15 -1.81 5.22
CA ILE A 73 -5.26 -2.68 4.80
C ILE A 73 -5.07 -4.10 5.29
N SER A 74 -3.83 -4.60 5.29
CA SER A 74 -3.52 -5.92 5.86
C SER A 74 -3.83 -5.98 7.35
N THR A 75 -3.55 -4.90 8.08
CA THR A 75 -3.84 -4.76 9.52
C THR A 75 -5.33 -4.62 9.82
N MET A 76 -6.10 -3.93 8.95
CA MET A 76 -7.56 -3.78 9.06
C MET A 76 -8.35 -5.08 8.88
N ARG A 77 -7.71 -6.19 8.52
CA ARG A 77 -8.33 -7.52 8.37
C ARG A 77 -8.02 -8.44 9.56
N PRO A 78 -8.38 -8.15 10.82
CA PRO A 78 -8.30 -9.17 11.85
C PRO A 78 -9.36 -10.25 11.54
N THR A 79 -8.90 -11.46 11.21
CA THR A 79 -9.75 -12.63 10.95
C THR A 79 -10.09 -13.43 12.20
N VAL A 80 -9.79 -12.90 13.39
CA VAL A 80 -10.06 -13.51 14.70
C VAL A 80 -10.34 -12.43 15.74
#